data_AF-A0A7Y5CZ37-F1
#
_entry.id   AF-A0A7Y5CZ37-F1
#
_cell.length_a   1.000
_cell.length_b   1.000
_cell.length_c   1.000
_cell.angle_alpha   90.00
_cell.angle_beta   90.00
_cell.angle_gamma   90.00
#
_symmetry.space_group_name_H-M   'P 1'
#
loop_
_entity.id
_entity.type
_entity.pdbx_description
1 polymer ?
#
loop_
_entity_poly.entity_id
_entity_poly.type
_entity_poly.pdbx_seq_one_letter_code
_entity_poly.pdbx_strand_id
1 'polypeptide(L)'
;MELFDNKRDRQELYSKHLENPYDFFDSAIGIFQDVRELLNSWFINYPLDEQAELKSRFQSDFYPAFFELTLHEIFRRQGYTLLVHPAVSGTGKRPDFLISKDDIKFYLEARVVTDVTAAEQARMNKRDLFYDQMARIKNKKFGISLHSVEFISGHQPNGKKAVKFFDDYLSKLDHASLIEQVRIEHNYHIPEQFYEDKDVRIVFVPWPLDVIDESIHQPILSYPHEGWMGGCEESIKKAIKVKSTGYGNMEYPYLICLNCISKKRVDNTDIVKSLYHYYDIDQALGELERERRLKEQGIFSKAFAGSFEKVSGVFITNVAPTTLHVAPHWLCNNPNARHSLCLSDWRLDKNWWEGNEFRTRKGITLGQVVDLPVDWLQ
;
A
#
# COMPACT_ATOMS: atom_id res chain seq x y z
N MET A 1 6.72 -19.91 -18.83
CA MET A 1 6.76 -18.44 -18.94
C MET A 1 7.20 -17.89 -17.60
N GLU A 2 8.00 -16.83 -17.57
CA GLU A 2 8.39 -16.15 -16.33
C GLU A 2 7.54 -14.87 -16.15
N LEU A 3 7.32 -14.46 -14.91
CA LEU A 3 6.57 -13.24 -14.60
C LEU A 3 7.40 -12.00 -14.95
N PHE A 4 8.65 -11.99 -14.51
CA PHE A 4 9.65 -10.97 -14.82
C PHE A 4 10.75 -11.59 -15.67
N ASP A 5 11.11 -10.89 -16.74
CA ASP A 5 12.20 -11.29 -17.61
C ASP A 5 13.52 -10.97 -16.90
N ASN A 6 14.57 -11.78 -17.10
CA ASN A 6 15.86 -11.59 -16.40
C ASN A 6 16.69 -10.42 -16.96
N LYS A 7 16.09 -9.22 -17.08
CA LYS A 7 16.79 -7.99 -17.45
C LYS A 7 17.67 -7.56 -16.27
N ARG A 8 18.93 -7.27 -16.55
CA ARG A 8 19.97 -6.90 -15.56
C ARG A 8 20.76 -5.69 -16.04
N ASP A 9 20.06 -4.70 -16.56
CA ASP A 9 20.63 -3.51 -17.20
C ASP A 9 20.36 -2.21 -16.42
N ARG A 10 19.75 -2.32 -15.23
CA ARG A 10 19.44 -1.16 -14.39
C ARG A 10 20.70 -0.54 -13.79
N GLN A 11 20.87 0.75 -14.04
CA GLN A 11 21.98 1.55 -13.51
C GLN A 11 21.64 2.19 -12.15
N GLU A 12 20.36 2.37 -11.85
CA GLU A 12 19.88 3.05 -10.65
C GLU A 12 19.33 2.04 -9.62
N LEU A 13 19.60 2.25 -8.34
CA LEU A 13 19.11 1.38 -7.25
C LEU A 13 17.71 1.76 -6.75
N TYR A 14 17.15 2.89 -7.19
CA TYR A 14 15.86 3.41 -6.71
C TYR A 14 14.86 3.55 -7.86
N SER A 15 13.57 3.54 -7.53
CA SER A 15 12.48 3.75 -8.50
C SER A 15 12.31 5.24 -8.79
N LYS A 16 11.95 5.60 -10.03
CA LYS A 16 11.36 6.93 -10.29
C LYS A 16 9.97 7.00 -9.66
N HIS A 17 9.46 8.21 -9.41
CA HIS A 17 8.16 8.40 -8.76
C HIS A 17 7.01 7.84 -9.60
N LEU A 18 7.07 7.98 -10.92
CA LEU A 18 6.08 7.44 -11.85
C LEU A 18 6.50 6.14 -12.55
N GLU A 19 7.60 5.53 -12.15
CA GLU A 19 7.98 4.23 -12.70
C GLU A 19 6.96 3.17 -12.27
N ASN A 20 6.50 2.39 -13.25
CA ASN A 20 5.64 1.27 -12.97
C ASN A 20 6.41 0.27 -12.11
N PRO A 21 5.85 -0.21 -10.97
CA PRO A 21 6.53 -1.21 -10.15
C PRO A 21 6.94 -2.46 -10.93
N TYR A 22 6.19 -2.85 -11.97
CA TYR A 22 6.60 -3.95 -12.85
C TYR A 22 7.95 -3.67 -13.52
N ASP A 23 8.11 -2.52 -14.16
CA ASP A 23 9.34 -2.14 -14.87
C ASP A 23 10.53 -2.02 -13.90
N PHE A 24 10.25 -1.50 -12.69
CA PHE A 24 11.23 -1.47 -11.61
C PHE A 24 11.71 -2.88 -11.26
N PHE A 25 10.79 -3.80 -10.92
CA PHE A 25 11.15 -5.15 -10.52
C PHE A 25 11.74 -5.97 -11.67
N ASP A 26 11.27 -5.79 -12.91
CA ASP A 26 11.78 -6.50 -14.10
C ASP A 26 13.27 -6.26 -14.31
N SER A 27 13.72 -5.02 -14.05
CA SER A 27 15.11 -4.59 -14.18
C SER A 27 15.90 -4.57 -12.86
N ALA A 28 15.26 -4.88 -11.72
CA ALA A 28 15.82 -4.71 -10.39
C ALA A 28 17.10 -5.52 -10.13
N ILE A 29 17.99 -4.94 -9.31
CA ILE A 29 19.26 -5.53 -8.85
C ILE A 29 19.35 -5.49 -7.32
N GLY A 30 20.32 -6.21 -6.74
CA GLY A 30 20.54 -6.26 -5.28
C GLY A 30 19.37 -6.92 -4.55
N ILE A 31 18.99 -6.40 -3.38
CA ILE A 31 17.89 -6.96 -2.56
C ILE A 31 16.55 -7.05 -3.33
N PHE A 32 16.32 -6.17 -4.31
CA PHE A 32 15.08 -6.18 -5.09
C PHE A 32 15.05 -7.34 -6.11
N GLN A 33 16.21 -7.91 -6.46
CA GLN A 33 16.29 -9.14 -7.24
C GLN A 33 15.68 -10.32 -6.47
N ASP A 34 15.89 -10.41 -5.16
CA ASP A 34 15.35 -11.48 -4.33
C ASP A 34 13.80 -11.44 -4.30
N VAL A 35 13.22 -10.23 -4.29
CA VAL A 35 11.77 -10.05 -4.41
C VAL A 35 11.27 -10.55 -5.77
N ARG A 36 11.96 -10.21 -6.85
CA ARG A 36 11.62 -10.67 -8.21
C ARG A 36 11.68 -12.19 -8.31
N GLU A 37 12.73 -12.80 -7.80
CA GLU A 37 12.92 -14.26 -7.80
C GLU A 37 11.85 -14.98 -6.97
N LEU A 38 11.50 -14.43 -5.81
CA LEU A 38 10.38 -14.93 -5.01
C LEU A 38 9.08 -14.92 -5.82
N LEU A 39 8.72 -13.80 -6.44
CA LEU A 39 7.47 -13.67 -7.20
C LEU A 39 7.45 -14.58 -8.43
N ASN A 40 8.57 -14.72 -9.14
CA ASN A 40 8.73 -15.71 -10.21
C ASN A 40 8.48 -17.15 -9.70
N SER A 41 9.01 -17.49 -8.52
CA SER A 41 8.81 -18.83 -7.93
C SER A 41 7.34 -19.11 -7.59
N TRP A 42 6.58 -18.10 -7.18
CA TRP A 42 5.15 -18.22 -6.92
C TRP A 42 4.35 -18.34 -8.21
N PHE A 43 4.71 -17.54 -9.21
CA PHE A 43 4.04 -17.51 -10.50
C PHE A 43 4.09 -18.85 -11.24
N ILE A 44 5.19 -19.61 -11.10
CA ILE A 44 5.30 -20.97 -11.66
C ILE A 44 4.19 -21.90 -11.12
N ASN A 45 3.73 -21.68 -9.89
CA ASN A 45 2.65 -22.46 -9.28
C ASN A 45 1.25 -21.97 -9.66
N TYR A 46 1.11 -20.84 -10.35
CA TYR A 46 -0.17 -20.32 -10.82
C TYR A 46 -0.68 -21.16 -12.01
N PRO A 47 -2.00 -21.35 -12.18
CA PRO A 47 -2.55 -22.16 -13.27
C PRO A 47 -2.05 -21.74 -14.65
N LEU A 48 -1.54 -22.70 -15.43
CA LEU A 48 -0.84 -22.45 -16.70
C LEU A 48 -1.67 -21.61 -17.69
N ASP A 49 -2.97 -21.91 -17.81
CA ASP A 49 -3.87 -21.22 -18.74
C ASP A 49 -4.18 -19.76 -18.33
N GLU A 50 -3.94 -19.41 -17.06
CA GLU A 50 -4.19 -18.08 -16.50
C GLU A 50 -2.91 -17.23 -16.37
N GLN A 51 -1.72 -17.83 -16.52
CA GLN A 51 -0.45 -17.13 -16.34
C GLN A 51 -0.30 -15.93 -17.31
N ALA A 52 -0.75 -16.06 -18.56
CA ALA A 52 -0.59 -15.00 -19.56
C ALA A 52 -1.42 -13.75 -19.20
N GLU A 53 -2.65 -13.97 -18.72
CA GLU A 53 -3.54 -12.93 -18.23
C GLU A 53 -2.92 -12.24 -17.01
N LEU A 54 -2.49 -13.03 -16.02
CA LEU A 54 -1.92 -12.49 -14.78
C LEU A 54 -0.64 -11.67 -15.05
N LYS A 55 0.26 -12.15 -15.92
CA LYS A 55 1.47 -11.38 -16.33
C LYS A 55 1.08 -10.05 -16.97
N SER A 56 0.09 -10.04 -17.87
CA SER A 56 -0.41 -8.80 -18.49
C SER A 56 -0.98 -7.83 -17.45
N ARG A 57 -1.64 -8.35 -16.40
CA ARG A 57 -2.11 -7.52 -15.29
C ARG A 57 -1.00 -7.00 -14.40
N PHE A 58 0.04 -7.78 -14.14
CA PHE A 58 1.23 -7.26 -13.45
C PHE A 58 1.83 -6.04 -14.16
N GLN A 59 1.87 -6.08 -15.50
CA GLN A 59 2.37 -4.98 -16.33
C GLN A 59 1.48 -3.73 -16.32
N SER A 60 0.17 -3.88 -16.17
CA SER A 60 -0.81 -2.78 -16.30
C SER A 60 -1.40 -2.28 -14.98
N ASP A 61 -1.54 -3.16 -13.99
CA ASP A 61 -2.12 -2.92 -12.67
C ASP A 61 -1.42 -3.82 -11.62
N PHE A 62 -0.18 -3.45 -11.30
CA PHE A 62 0.75 -4.26 -10.51
C PHE A 62 0.19 -4.70 -9.15
N TYR A 63 -0.35 -3.77 -8.34
CA TYR A 63 -0.72 -4.09 -6.96
C TYR A 63 -1.90 -5.08 -6.85
N PRO A 64 -2.98 -4.96 -7.65
CA PRO A 64 -4.02 -5.98 -7.69
C PRO A 64 -3.51 -7.35 -8.15
N ALA A 65 -2.68 -7.41 -9.19
CA ALA A 65 -2.11 -8.67 -9.67
C ALA A 65 -1.18 -9.32 -8.63
N PHE A 66 -0.34 -8.50 -7.98
CA PHE A 66 0.51 -8.91 -6.86
C PHE A 66 -0.32 -9.47 -5.70
N PHE A 67 -1.41 -8.80 -5.32
CA PHE A 67 -2.23 -9.25 -4.21
C PHE A 67 -2.95 -10.56 -4.53
N GLU A 68 -3.44 -10.74 -5.75
CA GLU A 68 -4.02 -11.98 -6.23
C GLU A 68 -3.02 -13.15 -6.17
N LEU A 69 -1.81 -12.96 -6.68
CA LEU A 69 -0.74 -13.97 -6.60
C LEU A 69 -0.34 -14.29 -5.15
N THR A 70 -0.30 -13.26 -4.30
CA THR A 70 0.01 -13.39 -2.87
C THR A 70 -1.05 -14.25 -2.17
N LEU A 71 -2.34 -13.98 -2.41
CA LEU A 71 -3.42 -14.79 -1.85
C LEU A 71 -3.36 -16.22 -2.36
N HIS A 72 -3.15 -16.42 -3.66
CA HIS A 72 -2.97 -17.74 -4.24
C HIS A 72 -1.88 -18.54 -3.49
N GLU A 73 -0.70 -17.95 -3.31
CA GLU A 73 0.40 -18.64 -2.64
C GLU A 73 0.12 -18.89 -1.15
N ILE A 74 -0.47 -17.93 -0.42
CA ILE A 74 -0.82 -18.08 1.00
C ILE A 74 -1.78 -19.26 1.22
N PHE A 75 -2.82 -19.39 0.37
CA PHE A 75 -3.77 -20.49 0.49
C PHE A 75 -3.15 -21.81 0.00
N ARG A 76 -2.41 -21.81 -1.10
CA ARG A 76 -1.71 -23.00 -1.62
C ARG A 76 -0.74 -23.59 -0.59
N ARG A 77 0.08 -22.76 0.06
CA ARG A 77 1.04 -23.17 1.12
C ARG A 77 0.35 -23.77 2.35
N GLN A 78 -0.93 -23.49 2.55
CA GLN A 78 -1.74 -24.06 3.64
C GLN A 78 -2.53 -25.30 3.22
N GLY A 79 -2.26 -25.82 2.00
CA GLY A 79 -2.83 -27.05 1.48
C GLY A 79 -4.21 -26.89 0.84
N TYR A 80 -4.62 -25.66 0.48
CA TYR A 80 -5.85 -25.44 -0.25
C TYR A 80 -5.64 -25.55 -1.76
N THR A 81 -6.67 -26.01 -2.46
CA THR A 81 -6.77 -25.96 -3.92
C THR A 81 -7.59 -24.75 -4.33
N LEU A 82 -7.13 -24.00 -5.32
CA LEU A 82 -7.78 -22.80 -5.83
C LEU A 82 -8.17 -23.00 -7.29
N LEU A 83 -9.43 -22.73 -7.62
CA LEU A 83 -9.91 -22.57 -8.98
C LEU A 83 -10.00 -21.07 -9.28
N VAL A 84 -9.27 -20.60 -10.28
CA VAL A 84 -9.26 -19.20 -10.73
C VAL A 84 -10.53 -18.90 -11.52
N HIS A 85 -11.12 -17.72 -11.29
CA HIS A 85 -12.28 -17.21 -12.02
C HIS A 85 -13.45 -18.21 -12.18
N PRO A 86 -13.94 -18.82 -11.08
CA PRO A 86 -15.05 -19.76 -11.11
C PRO A 86 -16.34 -19.10 -11.63
N ALA A 87 -17.15 -19.86 -12.35
CA ALA A 87 -18.51 -19.44 -12.68
C ALA A 87 -19.39 -19.45 -11.42
N VAL A 88 -20.29 -18.46 -11.28
CA VAL A 88 -21.27 -18.38 -10.20
C VAL A 88 -22.68 -18.38 -10.77
N SER A 89 -23.52 -19.26 -10.25
CA SER A 89 -24.92 -19.38 -10.69
C SER A 89 -25.68 -18.06 -10.60
N GLY A 90 -26.38 -17.70 -11.67
CA GLY A 90 -27.24 -16.51 -11.73
C GLY A 90 -26.51 -15.18 -11.95
N THR A 91 -25.22 -15.18 -12.29
CA THR A 91 -24.47 -13.96 -12.65
C THR A 91 -23.37 -14.26 -13.68
N GLY A 92 -23.04 -13.28 -14.52
CA GLY A 92 -21.88 -13.34 -15.42
C GLY A 92 -20.57 -12.96 -14.75
N LYS A 93 -20.61 -12.43 -13.53
CA LYS A 93 -19.42 -12.06 -12.75
C LYS A 93 -18.78 -13.30 -12.13
N ARG A 94 -17.45 -13.24 -11.98
CA ARG A 94 -16.63 -14.34 -11.48
C ARG A 94 -15.77 -13.82 -10.31
N PRO A 95 -15.84 -14.45 -9.13
CA PRO A 95 -14.87 -14.23 -8.07
C PRO A 95 -13.45 -14.50 -8.54
N ASP A 96 -12.45 -14.02 -7.82
CA ASP A 96 -11.06 -14.29 -8.18
C ASP A 96 -10.74 -15.78 -7.97
N PHE A 97 -11.21 -16.37 -6.87
CA PHE A 97 -11.02 -17.80 -6.60
C PHE A 97 -12.25 -18.50 -6.02
N LEU A 98 -12.34 -19.79 -6.29
CA LEU A 98 -13.06 -20.76 -5.48
C LEU A 98 -12.02 -21.63 -4.77
N ILE A 99 -11.98 -21.56 -3.45
CA ILE A 99 -11.00 -22.25 -2.62
C ILE A 99 -11.65 -23.49 -2.01
N SER A 100 -10.91 -24.60 -1.99
CA SER A 100 -11.36 -25.87 -1.42
C SER A 100 -10.27 -26.62 -0.68
N LYS A 101 -10.64 -27.31 0.41
CA LYS A 101 -9.82 -28.25 1.15
C LYS A 101 -10.74 -29.12 2.01
N ASP A 102 -10.69 -30.43 1.84
CA ASP A 102 -11.61 -31.36 2.51
C ASP A 102 -13.07 -30.92 2.32
N ASP A 103 -13.83 -30.74 3.40
CA ASP A 103 -15.22 -30.25 3.36
C ASP A 103 -15.35 -28.71 3.33
N ILE A 104 -14.23 -27.98 3.35
CA ILE A 104 -14.22 -26.51 3.31
C ILE A 104 -14.24 -26.07 1.85
N LYS A 105 -15.20 -25.20 1.50
CA LYS A 105 -15.29 -24.56 0.19
C LYS A 105 -15.83 -23.15 0.31
N PHE A 106 -15.22 -22.17 -0.34
CA PHE A 106 -15.66 -20.76 -0.28
C PHE A 106 -15.14 -19.94 -1.47
N TYR A 107 -15.87 -18.87 -1.81
CA TYR A 107 -15.47 -17.89 -2.80
C TYR A 107 -14.55 -16.83 -2.17
N LEU A 108 -13.54 -16.40 -2.92
CA LEU A 108 -12.63 -15.33 -2.54
C LEU A 108 -12.66 -14.21 -3.59
N GLU A 109 -12.72 -12.97 -3.11
CA GLU A 109 -12.55 -11.76 -3.92
C GLU A 109 -11.42 -10.90 -3.36
N ALA A 110 -10.45 -10.53 -4.18
CA ALA A 110 -9.35 -9.65 -3.86
C ALA A 110 -9.67 -8.19 -4.23
N ARG A 111 -9.19 -7.26 -3.41
CA ARG A 111 -9.27 -5.83 -3.71
C ARG A 111 -8.14 -5.04 -3.04
N VAL A 112 -7.48 -4.19 -3.82
CA VAL A 112 -6.56 -3.18 -3.29
C VAL A 112 -7.34 -1.92 -2.89
N VAL A 113 -6.99 -1.37 -1.72
CA VAL A 113 -7.60 -0.16 -1.13
C VAL A 113 -6.49 0.85 -0.87
N THR A 114 -6.53 1.98 -1.60
CA THR A 114 -5.48 3.00 -1.56
C THR A 114 -5.85 4.24 -0.74
N ASP A 115 -7.13 4.43 -0.40
CA ASP A 115 -7.66 5.62 0.27
C ASP A 115 -7.46 6.95 -0.50
N VAL A 116 -7.26 6.85 -1.82
CA VAL A 116 -7.04 7.99 -2.71
C VAL A 116 -8.22 8.13 -3.66
N THR A 117 -8.73 9.36 -3.82
CA THR A 117 -9.74 9.65 -4.85
C THR A 117 -9.08 9.81 -6.22
N ALA A 118 -9.85 9.71 -7.30
CA ALA A 118 -9.32 9.93 -8.65
C ALA A 118 -8.72 11.35 -8.82
N ALA A 119 -9.32 12.36 -8.19
CA ALA A 119 -8.81 13.73 -8.20
C ALA A 119 -7.48 13.85 -7.44
N GLU A 120 -7.38 13.22 -6.27
CA GLU A 120 -6.15 13.22 -5.49
C GLU A 120 -5.04 12.42 -6.18
N GLN A 121 -5.37 11.29 -6.82
CA GLN A 121 -4.43 10.53 -7.64
C GLN A 121 -3.91 11.37 -8.82
N ALA A 122 -4.77 12.15 -9.49
CA ALA A 122 -4.34 13.06 -10.55
C ALA A 122 -3.38 14.14 -10.03
N ARG A 123 -3.64 14.68 -8.82
CA ARG A 123 -2.75 15.64 -8.15
C ARG A 123 -1.39 15.02 -7.80
N MET A 124 -1.40 13.79 -7.28
CA MET A 124 -0.18 13.03 -7.00
C MET A 124 0.62 12.77 -8.29
N ASN A 125 -0.01 12.30 -9.36
CA ASN A 125 0.67 12.05 -10.63
C ASN A 125 1.31 13.32 -11.21
N LYS A 126 0.62 14.47 -11.11
CA LYS A 126 1.14 15.78 -11.52
C LYS A 126 2.41 16.16 -10.74
N ARG A 127 2.39 15.93 -9.43
CA ARG A 127 3.51 16.17 -8.52
C ARG A 127 4.68 15.24 -8.79
N ASP A 128 4.39 13.96 -8.90
CA ASP A 128 5.39 12.91 -9.09
C ASP A 128 6.10 13.07 -10.45
N LEU A 129 5.36 13.48 -11.51
CA LEU A 129 5.96 13.89 -12.79
C LEU A 129 6.89 15.09 -12.64
N PHE A 130 6.51 16.08 -11.82
CA PHE A 130 7.35 17.24 -11.57
C PHE A 130 8.62 16.87 -10.81
N TYR A 131 8.54 15.97 -9.83
CA TYR A 131 9.70 15.46 -9.09
C TYR A 131 10.65 14.66 -9.97
N ASP A 132 10.12 13.79 -10.85
CA ASP A 132 10.94 13.07 -11.84
C ASP A 132 11.66 14.02 -12.82
N GLN A 133 11.10 15.20 -13.09
CA GLN A 133 11.77 16.24 -13.87
C GLN A 133 12.87 16.95 -13.07
N MET A 134 12.59 17.27 -11.79
CA MET A 134 13.54 17.90 -10.87
C MET A 134 14.76 17.02 -10.57
N ALA A 135 14.61 15.70 -10.66
CA ALA A 135 15.70 14.74 -10.59
C ALA A 135 16.81 14.97 -11.66
N ARG A 136 16.60 15.88 -12.62
CA ARG A 136 17.60 16.23 -13.65
C ARG A 136 18.50 17.41 -13.28
N ILE A 137 18.37 17.98 -12.08
CA ILE A 137 19.29 19.00 -11.56
C ILE A 137 20.70 18.42 -11.53
N LYS A 138 21.66 19.18 -12.06
CA LYS A 138 23.03 18.71 -12.27
C LYS A 138 23.97 19.10 -11.13
N ASN A 139 23.62 20.12 -10.36
CA ASN A 139 24.44 20.55 -9.24
C ASN A 139 24.54 19.44 -8.17
N LYS A 140 25.76 19.01 -7.86
CA LYS A 140 26.07 17.97 -6.87
C LYS A 140 26.65 18.51 -5.55
N LYS A 141 26.83 19.83 -5.43
CA LYS A 141 27.44 20.45 -4.24
C LYS A 141 26.42 20.67 -3.13
N PHE A 142 25.14 20.65 -3.45
CA PHE A 142 24.06 20.91 -2.51
C PHE A 142 23.00 19.82 -2.63
N GLY A 143 22.46 19.40 -1.49
CA GLY A 143 21.12 18.82 -1.48
C GLY A 143 20.08 19.93 -1.37
N ILE A 144 18.83 19.60 -1.73
CA ILE A 144 17.73 20.57 -1.77
C ILE A 144 16.58 20.00 -0.94
N SER A 145 16.20 20.72 0.11
CA SER A 145 15.01 20.43 0.90
C SER A 145 13.85 21.26 0.37
N LEU A 146 12.85 20.62 -0.22
CA LEU A 146 11.61 21.26 -0.65
C LEU A 146 10.67 21.33 0.56
N HIS A 147 10.42 22.52 1.07
CA HIS A 147 9.51 22.74 2.20
C HIS A 147 8.05 22.83 1.75
N SER A 148 7.78 23.43 0.58
CA SER A 148 6.46 23.40 -0.04
C SER A 148 6.56 23.41 -1.56
N VAL A 149 5.57 22.78 -2.19
CA VAL A 149 5.38 22.77 -3.66
C VAL A 149 3.90 22.96 -3.94
N GLU A 150 3.55 24.16 -4.41
CA GLU A 150 2.18 24.58 -4.65
C GLU A 150 1.93 24.69 -6.16
N PHE A 151 0.97 23.91 -6.68
CA PHE A 151 0.56 24.00 -8.08
C PHE A 151 -0.49 25.11 -8.23
N ILE A 152 -0.08 26.26 -8.76
CA ILE A 152 -0.91 27.48 -8.86
C ILE A 152 -1.97 27.32 -9.96
N SER A 153 -1.65 26.62 -11.04
CA SER A 153 -2.54 26.44 -12.18
C SER A 153 -2.95 24.97 -12.37
N GLY A 154 -3.96 24.73 -13.22
CA GLY A 154 -4.34 23.38 -13.64
C GLY A 154 -3.29 22.69 -14.52
N HIS A 155 -2.37 23.43 -15.16
CA HIS A 155 -1.38 22.89 -16.11
C HIS A 155 -0.19 22.22 -15.42
N GLN A 156 0.46 21.27 -16.10
CA GLN A 156 1.73 20.70 -15.64
C GLN A 156 2.83 21.78 -15.61
N PRO A 157 3.55 21.98 -14.49
CA PRO A 157 4.63 22.94 -14.44
C PRO A 157 5.78 22.59 -15.39
N ASN A 158 6.53 23.61 -15.79
CA ASN A 158 7.66 23.43 -16.68
C ASN A 158 8.90 23.00 -15.89
N GLY A 159 9.08 21.69 -15.68
CA GLY A 159 10.25 21.16 -14.97
C GLY A 159 11.59 21.57 -15.57
N LYS A 160 11.70 21.81 -16.89
CA LYS A 160 12.95 22.30 -17.49
C LYS A 160 13.32 23.70 -17.01
N LYS A 161 12.32 24.57 -16.81
CA LYS A 161 12.55 25.92 -16.26
C LYS A 161 12.97 25.84 -14.80
N ALA A 162 12.29 25.02 -14.00
CA ALA A 162 12.65 24.79 -12.61
C ALA A 162 14.08 24.25 -12.49
N VAL A 163 14.42 23.16 -13.18
CA VAL A 163 15.78 22.59 -13.21
C VAL A 163 16.83 23.63 -13.56
N LYS A 164 16.60 24.42 -14.62
CA LYS A 164 17.53 25.49 -15.01
C LYS A 164 17.69 26.53 -13.91
N PHE A 165 16.60 26.97 -13.28
CA PHE A 165 16.65 27.89 -12.16
C PHE A 165 17.50 27.33 -11.01
N PHE A 166 17.28 26.07 -10.62
CA PHE A 166 18.04 25.44 -9.54
C PHE A 166 19.53 25.33 -9.87
N ASP A 167 19.89 24.89 -11.08
CA ASP A 167 21.30 24.85 -11.52
C ASP A 167 21.92 26.26 -11.52
N ASP A 168 21.24 27.27 -12.09
CA ASP A 168 21.71 28.65 -12.16
C ASP A 168 21.84 29.29 -10.76
N TYR A 169 20.91 28.99 -9.84
CA TYR A 169 20.91 29.50 -8.48
C TYR A 169 22.03 28.85 -7.65
N LEU A 170 22.08 27.52 -7.62
CA LEU A 170 23.06 26.77 -6.83
C LEU A 170 24.50 26.98 -7.32
N SER A 171 24.71 27.24 -8.61
CA SER A 171 26.04 27.56 -9.15
C SER A 171 26.63 28.87 -8.63
N LYS A 172 25.78 29.79 -8.15
CA LYS A 172 26.20 31.10 -7.61
C LYS A 172 26.48 31.07 -6.11
N LEU A 173 26.08 30.01 -5.41
CA LEU A 173 26.32 29.87 -3.98
C LEU A 173 27.78 29.50 -3.72
N ASP A 174 28.38 30.13 -2.71
CA ASP A 174 29.70 29.74 -2.22
C ASP A 174 29.56 28.53 -1.28
N HIS A 175 29.78 27.35 -1.84
CA HIS A 175 29.73 26.09 -1.12
C HIS A 175 30.70 26.04 0.07
N ALA A 176 31.91 26.58 -0.06
CA ALA A 176 32.93 26.51 1.00
C ALA A 176 32.53 27.37 2.21
N SER A 177 32.04 28.58 1.96
CA SER A 177 31.55 29.48 3.01
C SER A 177 30.31 28.90 3.74
N LEU A 178 29.39 28.28 3.00
CA LEU A 178 28.18 27.69 3.57
C LEU A 178 28.47 26.43 4.42
N ILE A 179 29.40 25.57 4.01
CA ILE A 179 29.85 24.44 4.84
C ILE A 179 30.40 24.94 6.16
N GLU A 180 31.31 25.92 6.11
CA GLU A 180 31.96 26.42 7.32
C GLU A 180 30.96 27.07 8.28
N GLN A 181 30.00 27.82 7.74
CA GLN A 181 28.91 28.39 8.54
C GLN A 181 28.09 27.31 9.26
N VAL A 182 27.63 26.28 8.54
CA VAL A 182 26.85 25.17 9.12
C VAL A 182 27.65 24.46 10.22
N ARG A 183 28.96 24.29 10.02
CA ARG A 183 29.85 23.63 10.98
C ARG A 183 30.08 24.44 12.26
N ILE A 184 30.26 25.77 12.14
CA ILE A 184 30.52 26.67 13.26
C ILE A 184 29.25 26.92 14.08
N GLU A 185 28.13 27.22 13.41
CA GLU A 185 26.93 27.70 14.10
C GLU A 185 26.14 26.56 14.75
N HIS A 186 26.43 25.29 14.42
CA HIS A 186 25.63 24.11 14.78
C HIS A 186 24.12 24.30 14.46
N ASN A 187 23.81 25.27 13.59
CA ASN A 187 22.48 25.81 13.37
C ASN A 187 22.13 25.66 11.89
N TYR A 188 21.05 24.93 11.63
CA TYR A 188 20.57 24.57 10.29
C TYR A 188 19.82 25.72 9.58
N HIS A 189 19.97 26.97 10.02
CA HIS A 189 19.16 28.08 9.53
C HIS A 189 19.73 28.69 8.24
N ILE A 190 19.83 27.88 7.20
CA ILE A 190 19.96 28.39 5.84
C ILE A 190 18.60 29.00 5.47
N PRO A 191 18.55 30.28 5.06
CA PRO A 191 17.29 30.97 4.82
C PRO A 191 16.54 30.34 3.64
N GLU A 192 15.21 30.22 3.79
CA GLU A 192 14.33 29.75 2.74
C GLU A 192 14.45 30.61 1.47
N GLN A 193 14.41 29.91 0.35
CA GLN A 193 14.47 30.47 -0.99
C GLN A 193 13.21 30.08 -1.74
N PHE A 194 12.93 30.83 -2.80
CA PHE A 194 11.69 30.70 -3.54
C PHE A 194 11.95 30.59 -5.03
N TYR A 195 11.23 29.68 -5.68
CA TYR A 195 11.05 29.64 -7.12
C TYR A 195 9.56 29.78 -7.41
N GLU A 196 9.20 30.68 -8.32
CA GLU A 196 7.81 30.85 -8.71
C GLU A 196 7.71 31.12 -10.21
N ASP A 197 6.77 30.43 -10.85
CA ASP A 197 6.26 30.77 -12.16
C ASP A 197 4.72 30.71 -12.17
N LYS A 198 4.10 30.87 -13.33
CA LYS A 198 2.64 30.89 -13.48
C LYS A 198 1.94 29.58 -13.06
N ASP A 199 2.66 28.46 -12.98
CA ASP A 199 2.13 27.11 -12.79
C ASP A 199 2.54 26.50 -11.44
N VAL A 200 3.68 26.90 -10.87
CA VAL A 200 4.19 26.35 -9.59
C VAL A 200 4.91 27.39 -8.74
N ARG A 201 4.74 27.29 -7.42
CA ARG A 201 5.56 27.95 -6.40
C ARG A 201 6.24 26.92 -5.52
N ILE A 202 7.52 27.13 -5.25
CA ILE A 202 8.37 26.22 -4.47
C ILE A 202 9.07 27.03 -3.40
N VAL A 203 8.98 26.56 -2.16
CA VAL A 203 9.80 27.01 -1.03
C VAL A 203 10.85 25.94 -0.77
N PHE A 204 12.13 26.33 -0.76
CA PHE A 204 13.22 25.37 -0.61
C PHE A 204 14.39 25.91 0.20
N VAL A 205 15.20 25.01 0.71
CA VAL A 205 16.47 25.30 1.38
C VAL A 205 17.58 24.47 0.72
N PRO A 206 18.63 25.12 0.16
CA PRO A 206 19.81 24.42 -0.31
C PRO A 206 20.72 24.12 0.89
N TRP A 207 21.15 22.88 1.07
CA TRP A 207 22.09 22.53 2.13
C TRP A 207 23.39 22.01 1.53
N PRO A 208 24.56 22.52 1.97
CA PRO A 208 25.83 22.15 1.37
C PRO A 208 26.20 20.71 1.76
N LEU A 209 26.72 19.96 0.79
CA LEU A 209 27.19 18.59 0.98
C LEU A 209 28.65 18.55 1.41
N ASP A 210 28.93 17.95 2.58
CA ASP A 210 30.29 17.74 3.08
C ASP A 210 31.10 16.78 2.19
N VAL A 211 30.43 15.79 1.60
CA VAL A 211 31.03 14.79 0.71
C VAL A 211 30.31 14.83 -0.63
N ILE A 212 31.06 15.07 -1.70
CA ILE A 212 30.55 15.06 -3.08
C ILE A 212 30.99 13.74 -3.70
N ASP A 213 30.05 12.81 -3.86
CA ASP A 213 30.29 11.55 -4.54
C ASP A 213 29.93 11.69 -6.04
N GLU A 214 30.96 11.67 -6.89
CA GLU A 214 30.78 11.78 -8.33
C GLU A 214 30.07 10.58 -8.96
N SER A 215 30.04 9.42 -8.28
CA SER A 215 29.28 8.25 -8.73
C SER A 215 27.77 8.42 -8.56
N ILE A 216 27.33 9.35 -7.70
CA ILE A 216 25.93 9.72 -7.58
C ILE A 216 25.57 10.64 -8.76
N HIS A 217 24.74 10.11 -9.66
CA HIS A 217 24.33 10.82 -10.87
C HIS A 217 23.17 11.80 -10.65
N GLN A 218 22.50 11.74 -9.50
CA GLN A 218 21.21 12.39 -9.29
C GLN A 218 21.22 13.32 -8.08
N PRO A 219 20.42 14.39 -8.09
CA PRO A 219 20.41 15.37 -7.02
C PRO A 219 19.83 14.78 -5.74
N ILE A 220 20.34 15.21 -4.59
CA ILE A 220 19.76 14.84 -3.30
C ILE A 220 18.57 15.77 -3.03
N LEU A 221 17.36 15.22 -3.13
CA LEU A 221 16.10 15.94 -2.95
C LEU A 221 15.37 15.41 -1.70
N SER A 222 15.00 16.30 -0.80
CA SER A 222 14.00 16.04 0.24
C SER A 222 12.68 16.72 -0.13
N TYR A 223 11.56 16.05 0.12
CA TYR A 223 10.23 16.47 -0.29
C TYR A 223 9.39 16.91 0.92
N PRO A 224 8.35 17.74 0.72
CA PRO A 224 7.48 18.18 1.81
C PRO A 224 6.86 16.98 2.54
N HIS A 225 6.87 17.01 3.87
CA HIS A 225 6.22 15.99 4.68
C HIS A 225 4.70 16.14 4.61
N GLU A 226 4.00 15.04 4.37
CA GLU A 226 2.54 14.96 4.46
C GLU A 226 2.16 14.30 5.80
N GLY A 227 1.19 14.90 6.50
CA GLY A 227 0.60 14.36 7.72
C GLY A 227 -0.91 14.26 7.58
N TRP A 228 -1.52 13.30 8.28
CA TRP A 228 -2.96 13.11 8.31
C TRP A 228 -3.42 12.76 9.72
N MET A 229 -4.70 12.99 9.99
CA MET A 229 -5.39 12.48 11.18
C MET A 229 -6.47 11.47 10.76
N GLY A 230 -6.61 10.39 11.53
CA GLY A 230 -7.51 9.27 11.22
C GLY A 230 -6.87 8.21 10.34
N GLY A 231 -7.64 7.20 9.95
CA GLY A 231 -7.15 6.06 9.19
C GLY A 231 -7.98 5.79 7.94
N CYS A 232 -8.04 4.52 7.56
CA CYS A 232 -8.59 4.04 6.29
C CYS A 232 -10.01 3.47 6.41
N GLU A 233 -10.72 3.77 7.51
CA GLU A 233 -11.94 3.08 7.91
C GLU A 233 -13.04 3.20 6.85
N GLU A 234 -13.28 4.41 6.34
CA GLU A 234 -14.29 4.65 5.31
C GLU A 234 -13.96 3.98 3.97
N SER A 235 -12.67 3.89 3.63
CA SER A 235 -12.21 3.20 2.42
C SER A 235 -12.39 1.68 2.53
N ILE A 236 -12.15 1.10 3.71
CA ILE A 236 -12.46 -0.31 3.99
C ILE A 236 -13.98 -0.55 3.86
N LYS A 237 -14.82 0.24 4.55
CA LYS A 237 -16.29 0.12 4.50
C LYS A 237 -16.81 0.21 3.07
N LYS A 238 -16.33 1.19 2.30
CA LYS A 238 -16.71 1.39 0.88
C LYS A 238 -16.31 0.21 0.00
N ALA A 239 -15.09 -0.30 0.16
CA ALA A 239 -14.61 -1.45 -0.62
C ALA A 239 -15.49 -2.69 -0.38
N ILE A 240 -15.82 -2.97 0.88
CA ILE A 240 -16.67 -4.12 1.24
C ILE A 240 -18.08 -3.93 0.69
N LYS A 241 -18.65 -2.73 0.80
CA LYS A 241 -19.99 -2.43 0.24
C LYS A 241 -20.06 -2.62 -1.27
N VAL A 242 -19.02 -2.22 -2.00
CA VAL A 242 -18.98 -2.44 -3.46
C VAL A 242 -18.93 -3.94 -3.77
N LYS A 243 -18.08 -4.70 -3.06
CA LYS A 243 -17.91 -6.14 -3.33
C LYS A 243 -19.04 -7.02 -2.79
N SER A 244 -19.77 -6.60 -1.76
CA SER A 244 -20.89 -7.37 -1.19
C SER A 244 -22.11 -7.45 -2.13
N THR A 245 -22.26 -6.46 -3.01
CA THR A 245 -23.33 -6.39 -4.01
C THR A 245 -22.93 -6.99 -5.37
N GLY A 246 -21.69 -7.47 -5.48
CA GLY A 246 -21.12 -7.99 -6.72
C GLY A 246 -21.85 -9.21 -7.25
N TYR A 247 -22.28 -10.11 -6.36
CA TYR A 247 -22.79 -11.43 -6.70
C TYR A 247 -24.26 -11.62 -6.31
N GLY A 248 -24.92 -12.53 -7.03
CA GLY A 248 -26.29 -12.97 -6.77
C GLY A 248 -26.41 -13.74 -5.45
N ASN A 249 -27.00 -14.94 -5.50
CA ASN A 249 -26.98 -15.85 -4.36
C ASN A 249 -25.75 -16.75 -4.49
N MET A 250 -24.84 -16.70 -3.51
CA MET A 250 -23.67 -17.58 -3.48
C MET A 250 -23.98 -18.86 -2.71
N GLU A 251 -23.60 -20.00 -3.27
CA GLU A 251 -23.81 -21.33 -2.67
C GLU A 251 -22.88 -21.59 -1.48
N TYR A 252 -21.70 -20.99 -1.49
CA TYR A 252 -20.65 -21.18 -0.50
C TYR A 252 -20.36 -19.88 0.26
N PRO A 253 -19.71 -19.94 1.43
CA PRO A 253 -19.17 -18.78 2.11
C PRO A 253 -18.39 -17.86 1.16
N TYR A 254 -18.40 -16.56 1.45
CA TYR A 254 -17.78 -15.53 0.64
C TYR A 254 -16.83 -14.67 1.46
N LEU A 255 -15.54 -14.73 1.12
CA LEU A 255 -14.47 -14.00 1.76
C LEU A 255 -14.02 -12.84 0.87
N ILE A 256 -14.08 -11.62 1.40
CA ILE A 256 -13.49 -10.44 0.74
C ILE A 256 -12.10 -10.20 1.32
N CYS A 257 -11.08 -10.24 0.48
CA CYS A 257 -9.70 -9.93 0.84
C CYS A 257 -9.36 -8.50 0.42
N LEU A 258 -8.85 -7.69 1.37
CA LEU A 258 -8.46 -6.32 1.15
C LEU A 258 -6.95 -6.15 1.42
N ASN A 259 -6.22 -5.60 0.44
CA ASN A 259 -4.87 -5.10 0.66
C ASN A 259 -4.91 -3.57 0.76
N CYS A 260 -4.76 -3.06 1.97
CA CYS A 260 -4.86 -1.65 2.29
C CYS A 260 -3.48 -0.98 2.19
N ILE A 261 -3.09 -0.61 0.97
CA ILE A 261 -1.84 0.11 0.67
C ILE A 261 -1.99 1.64 0.82
N SER A 262 -2.82 2.07 1.77
CA SER A 262 -3.01 3.50 2.03
C SER A 262 -1.72 4.12 2.56
N LYS A 263 -1.52 5.42 2.25
CA LYS A 263 -0.52 6.23 2.98
C LYS A 263 -0.81 6.22 4.48
N LYS A 264 -2.09 6.09 4.85
CA LYS A 264 -2.52 5.99 6.24
C LYS A 264 -2.20 4.61 6.81
N ARG A 265 -1.73 4.60 8.06
CA ARG A 265 -1.56 3.37 8.82
C ARG A 265 -2.90 2.63 8.92
N VAL A 266 -2.83 1.31 8.87
CA VAL A 266 -3.95 0.42 9.18
C VAL A 266 -3.62 -0.33 10.46
N ASP A 267 -4.46 -0.23 11.47
CA ASP A 267 -4.31 -0.95 12.73
C ASP A 267 -5.65 -1.47 13.27
N ASN A 268 -5.61 -2.14 14.43
CA ASN A 268 -6.80 -2.74 15.06
C ASN A 268 -7.96 -1.74 15.23
N THR A 269 -7.66 -0.47 15.49
CA THR A 269 -8.67 0.58 15.64
C THR A 269 -9.44 0.76 14.34
N ASP A 270 -8.74 0.81 13.21
CA ASP A 270 -9.35 0.93 11.89
C ASP A 270 -10.24 -0.27 11.57
N ILE A 271 -9.75 -1.48 11.86
CA ILE A 271 -10.49 -2.72 11.63
C ILE A 271 -11.77 -2.75 12.47
N VAL A 272 -11.68 -2.39 13.75
CA VAL A 272 -12.84 -2.37 14.67
C VAL A 272 -13.86 -1.34 14.24
N LYS A 273 -13.46 -0.09 13.97
CA LYS A 273 -14.37 0.97 13.48
C LYS A 273 -15.01 0.62 12.14
N SER A 274 -14.29 -0.10 11.28
CA SER A 274 -14.79 -0.52 9.96
C SER A 274 -15.83 -1.64 10.07
N LEU A 275 -15.53 -2.68 10.85
CA LEU A 275 -16.28 -3.94 10.82
C LEU A 275 -17.24 -4.07 12.01
N TYR A 276 -16.88 -3.60 13.19
CA TYR A 276 -17.60 -3.87 14.45
C TYR A 276 -17.99 -2.57 15.16
N HIS A 277 -18.30 -2.63 16.45
CA HIS A 277 -18.66 -1.45 17.23
C HIS A 277 -17.41 -0.82 17.82
N TYR A 278 -17.28 0.49 17.70
CA TYR A 278 -16.23 1.24 18.39
C TYR A 278 -16.82 2.08 19.51
N TYR A 279 -16.37 1.80 20.73
CA TYR A 279 -16.72 2.55 21.93
C TYR A 279 -15.56 3.46 22.32
N ASP A 280 -15.85 4.72 22.55
CA ASP A 280 -14.88 5.66 23.15
C ASP A 280 -15.00 5.56 24.68
N ILE A 281 -13.86 5.72 25.37
CA ILE A 281 -13.83 5.79 26.83
C ILE A 281 -13.79 7.27 27.17
N ASP A 282 -14.84 7.78 27.81
CA ASP A 282 -14.81 9.16 28.29
C ASP A 282 -13.80 9.29 29.42
N GLN A 283 -12.63 9.85 29.12
CA GLN A 283 -11.56 10.09 30.10
C GLN A 283 -11.88 11.25 31.03
N ALA A 284 -12.91 12.06 30.75
CA ALA A 284 -13.34 13.13 31.64
C ALA A 284 -14.11 12.60 32.87
N LEU A 285 -14.57 11.34 32.81
CA LEU A 285 -15.21 10.66 33.94
C LEU A 285 -14.13 10.00 34.82
N GLY A 286 -14.27 10.13 36.15
CA GLY A 286 -13.35 9.52 37.11
C GLY A 286 -13.27 7.99 36.96
N GLU A 287 -12.27 7.34 37.58
CA GLU A 287 -12.04 5.89 37.44
C GLU A 287 -13.26 5.01 37.72
N LEU A 288 -14.20 5.50 38.55
CA LEU A 288 -15.42 4.80 38.93
C LEU A 288 -16.60 5.02 37.97
N GLU A 289 -16.54 5.99 37.05
CA GLU A 289 -17.66 6.43 36.20
C GLU A 289 -17.36 6.31 34.70
N ARG A 290 -16.40 5.48 34.28
CA ARG A 290 -16.09 5.29 32.85
C ARG A 290 -17.27 4.66 32.10
N GLU A 291 -18.12 5.49 31.50
CA GLU A 291 -19.15 5.05 30.56
C GLU A 291 -18.55 4.87 29.15
N ARG A 292 -18.86 3.74 28.51
CA ARG A 292 -18.50 3.47 27.12
C ARG A 292 -19.56 4.06 26.20
N ARG A 293 -19.23 5.14 25.47
CA ARG A 293 -20.14 5.72 24.47
C ARG A 293 -19.88 5.11 23.10
N LEU A 294 -20.91 4.54 22.47
CA LEU A 294 -20.82 4.06 21.09
C LEU A 294 -20.56 5.25 20.15
N LYS A 295 -19.43 5.25 19.44
CA LYS A 295 -19.07 6.30 18.48
C LYS A 295 -19.31 5.88 17.04
N GLU A 296 -18.92 4.66 16.69
CA GLU A 296 -19.06 4.15 15.33
C GLU A 296 -19.70 2.77 15.28
N GLN A 297 -20.55 2.60 14.28
CA GLN A 297 -21.14 1.33 13.90
C GLN A 297 -20.49 0.83 12.62
N GLY A 298 -19.66 -0.20 12.74
CA GLY A 298 -19.08 -0.91 11.61
C GLY A 298 -20.10 -1.77 10.88
N ILE A 299 -19.72 -2.25 9.70
CA ILE A 299 -20.64 -2.89 8.74
C ILE A 299 -21.21 -4.25 9.19
N PHE A 300 -20.60 -4.90 10.17
CA PHE A 300 -21.10 -6.14 10.79
C PHE A 300 -21.86 -5.88 12.10
N SER A 301 -22.12 -4.62 12.44
CA SER A 301 -23.03 -4.29 13.53
C SER A 301 -24.46 -4.73 13.24
N LYS A 302 -25.26 -4.92 14.30
CA LYS A 302 -26.69 -5.28 14.18
C LYS A 302 -27.50 -4.23 13.40
N ALA A 303 -27.06 -2.98 13.40
CA ALA A 303 -27.71 -1.90 12.65
C ALA A 303 -27.70 -2.13 11.13
N PHE A 304 -26.73 -2.90 10.63
CA PHE A 304 -26.62 -3.30 9.22
C PHE A 304 -26.92 -4.78 8.99
N ALA A 305 -27.54 -5.47 9.95
CA ALA A 305 -28.05 -6.82 9.75
C ALA A 305 -28.98 -6.84 8.51
N GLY A 306 -28.89 -7.88 7.68
CA GLY A 306 -29.53 -7.94 6.37
C GLY A 306 -28.70 -7.37 5.20
N SER A 307 -27.89 -6.33 5.41
CA SER A 307 -27.17 -5.65 4.30
C SER A 307 -25.89 -6.37 3.87
N PHE A 308 -25.30 -7.16 4.76
CA PHE A 308 -24.00 -7.82 4.53
C PHE A 308 -24.01 -9.32 4.82
N GLU A 309 -25.18 -9.95 4.97
CA GLU A 309 -25.29 -11.39 5.30
C GLU A 309 -24.66 -12.31 4.25
N LYS A 310 -24.49 -11.84 3.01
CA LYS A 310 -23.81 -12.58 1.95
C LYS A 310 -22.30 -12.68 2.15
N VAL A 311 -21.71 -11.77 2.93
CA VAL A 311 -20.26 -11.75 3.20
C VAL A 311 -20.02 -12.56 4.45
N SER A 312 -19.23 -13.62 4.34
CA SER A 312 -18.92 -14.52 5.45
C SER A 312 -17.79 -14.02 6.33
N GLY A 313 -16.86 -13.27 5.74
CA GLY A 313 -15.76 -12.65 6.46
C GLY A 313 -14.97 -11.71 5.56
N VAL A 314 -14.00 -11.04 6.18
CA VAL A 314 -13.04 -10.16 5.50
C VAL A 314 -11.64 -10.53 5.94
N PHE A 315 -10.71 -10.64 5.00
CA PHE A 315 -9.29 -10.76 5.27
C PHE A 315 -8.60 -9.45 4.89
N ILE A 316 -8.09 -8.70 5.87
CA ILE A 316 -7.48 -7.39 5.64
C ILE A 316 -5.97 -7.52 5.86
N THR A 317 -5.15 -6.92 5.01
CA THR A 317 -3.71 -6.85 5.18
C THR A 317 -3.17 -5.52 4.65
N ASN A 318 -1.92 -5.19 4.98
CA ASN A 318 -1.14 -4.15 4.33
C ASN A 318 0.18 -4.76 3.87
N VAL A 319 0.14 -5.39 2.69
CA VAL A 319 1.25 -6.14 2.11
C VAL A 319 1.79 -5.45 0.86
N ALA A 320 3.11 -5.31 0.81
CA ALA A 320 3.85 -4.92 -0.38
C ALA A 320 4.92 -5.98 -0.69
N PRO A 321 5.46 -6.03 -1.92
CA PRO A 321 6.46 -7.03 -2.30
C PRO A 321 7.66 -7.10 -1.34
N THR A 322 8.08 -5.97 -0.78
CA THR A 322 9.24 -5.86 0.12
C THR A 322 8.90 -6.04 1.60
N THR A 323 7.62 -5.94 2.00
CA THR A 323 7.21 -5.98 3.42
C THR A 323 6.42 -7.22 3.81
N LEU A 324 6.17 -8.11 2.85
CA LEU A 324 5.41 -9.36 3.03
C LEU A 324 5.81 -10.19 4.26
N HIS A 325 7.09 -10.25 4.59
CA HIS A 325 7.61 -11.03 5.71
C HIS A 325 7.10 -10.56 7.08
N VAL A 326 6.74 -9.28 7.20
CA VAL A 326 6.28 -8.60 8.43
C VAL A 326 4.91 -7.94 8.29
N ALA A 327 4.26 -8.08 7.13
CA ALA A 327 3.00 -7.42 6.83
C ALA A 327 1.90 -7.84 7.83
N PRO A 328 1.16 -6.88 8.42
CA PRO A 328 0.08 -7.20 9.35
C PRO A 328 -1.13 -7.76 8.58
N HIS A 329 -1.94 -8.58 9.26
CA HIS A 329 -3.14 -9.17 8.69
C HIS A 329 -4.23 -9.44 9.73
N TRP A 330 -5.47 -9.43 9.27
CA TRP A 330 -6.66 -9.66 10.08
C TRP A 330 -7.69 -10.49 9.31
N LEU A 331 -7.94 -11.72 9.74
CA LEU A 331 -9.13 -12.47 9.31
C LEU A 331 -10.29 -12.20 10.28
N CYS A 332 -11.35 -11.54 9.81
CA CYS A 332 -12.50 -11.13 10.60
C CYS A 332 -13.78 -11.80 10.09
N ASN A 333 -14.44 -12.59 10.94
CA ASN A 333 -15.72 -13.22 10.58
C ASN A 333 -16.88 -12.22 10.67
N ASN A 334 -17.86 -12.36 9.77
CA ASN A 334 -19.13 -11.69 9.88
C ASN A 334 -20.08 -12.53 10.76
N PRO A 335 -20.45 -12.07 11.97
CA PRO A 335 -21.37 -12.79 12.85
C PRO A 335 -22.79 -12.92 12.27
N ASN A 336 -23.16 -12.09 11.29
CA ASN A 336 -24.48 -12.10 10.66
C ASN A 336 -24.47 -12.81 9.29
N ALA A 337 -23.43 -13.59 8.98
CA ALA A 337 -23.32 -14.27 7.70
C ALA A 337 -24.40 -15.37 7.52
N ARG A 338 -25.01 -15.43 6.33
CA ARG A 338 -25.89 -16.53 5.92
C ARG A 338 -25.14 -17.85 5.83
N HIS A 339 -23.92 -17.80 5.32
CA HIS A 339 -23.00 -18.94 5.25
C HIS A 339 -21.77 -18.60 6.09
N SER A 340 -21.64 -19.21 7.27
CA SER A 340 -20.49 -18.97 8.14
C SER A 340 -19.20 -19.52 7.53
N LEU A 341 -18.13 -18.74 7.61
CA LEU A 341 -16.79 -19.18 7.20
C LEU A 341 -16.11 -19.92 8.37
N CYS A 342 -15.86 -21.22 8.20
CA CYS A 342 -15.08 -22.01 9.14
C CYS A 342 -13.74 -22.38 8.51
N LEU A 343 -12.66 -21.81 9.02
CA LEU A 343 -11.30 -22.16 8.61
C LEU A 343 -10.55 -22.77 9.80
N SER A 344 -10.96 -23.96 10.25
CA SER A 344 -10.40 -24.63 11.44
C SER A 344 -8.87 -24.72 11.38
N ASP A 345 -8.32 -25.12 10.23
CA ASP A 345 -6.89 -25.36 10.01
C ASP A 345 -6.11 -24.14 9.52
N TRP A 346 -6.75 -22.97 9.45
CA TRP A 346 -6.07 -21.73 9.09
C TRP A 346 -5.04 -21.35 10.13
N ARG A 347 -3.81 -21.14 9.65
CA ARG A 347 -2.62 -20.97 10.50
C ARG A 347 -2.35 -19.51 10.85
N LEU A 348 -2.91 -18.56 10.10
CA LEU A 348 -2.74 -17.12 10.34
C LEU A 348 -3.70 -16.62 11.44
N ASP A 349 -3.44 -15.43 11.97
CA ASP A 349 -4.31 -14.72 12.92
C ASP A 349 -5.81 -14.80 12.57
N LYS A 350 -6.62 -15.13 13.58
CA LYS A 350 -8.08 -15.12 13.53
C LYS A 350 -8.60 -14.06 14.49
N ASN A 351 -9.52 -13.24 14.02
CA ASN A 351 -10.06 -12.10 14.76
C ASN A 351 -11.58 -12.17 14.80
N TRP A 352 -12.16 -11.84 15.96
CA TRP A 352 -13.60 -11.81 16.14
C TRP A 352 -14.00 -10.80 17.19
N TRP A 353 -15.29 -10.50 17.24
CA TRP A 353 -15.90 -9.65 18.24
C TRP A 353 -16.63 -10.50 19.28
N GLU A 354 -16.26 -10.37 20.55
CA GLU A 354 -16.86 -11.13 21.66
C GLU A 354 -16.94 -10.25 22.91
N GLY A 355 -18.10 -10.22 23.57
CA GLY A 355 -18.26 -9.50 24.84
C GLY A 355 -17.93 -8.00 24.79
N ASN A 356 -18.15 -7.34 23.65
CA ASN A 356 -17.75 -5.94 23.38
C ASN A 356 -16.24 -5.70 23.29
N GLU A 357 -15.47 -6.73 22.96
CA GLU A 357 -14.02 -6.64 22.77
C GLU A 357 -13.60 -7.30 21.47
N PHE A 358 -12.60 -6.69 20.83
CA PHE A 358 -11.92 -7.28 19.69
C PHE A 358 -10.90 -8.30 20.19
N ARG A 359 -11.11 -9.57 19.82
CA ARG A 359 -10.26 -10.68 20.23
C ARG A 359 -9.45 -11.17 19.03
N THR A 360 -8.20 -11.53 19.29
CA THR A 360 -7.29 -12.12 18.30
C THR A 360 -6.74 -13.42 18.86
N ARG A 361 -6.88 -14.51 18.10
CA ARG A 361 -6.10 -15.72 18.28
C ARG A 361 -4.89 -15.63 17.37
N LYS A 362 -3.71 -15.50 17.96
CA LYS A 362 -2.46 -15.41 17.22
C LYS A 362 -2.13 -16.71 16.49
N GLY A 363 -1.78 -16.54 15.23
CA GLY A 363 -1.26 -17.58 14.35
C GLY A 363 0.20 -17.29 13.98
N ILE A 364 0.62 -17.84 12.85
CA ILE A 364 1.90 -17.49 12.21
C ILE A 364 1.75 -16.20 11.38
N THR A 365 2.86 -15.59 10.99
CA THR A 365 2.89 -14.41 10.11
C THR A 365 2.69 -14.80 8.64
N LEU A 366 2.41 -13.81 7.78
CA LEU A 366 2.41 -14.01 6.32
C LEU A 366 3.77 -14.53 5.85
N GLY A 367 4.87 -13.93 6.31
CA GLY A 367 6.23 -14.40 6.03
C GLY A 367 6.46 -15.87 6.36
N GLN A 368 6.01 -16.32 7.54
CA GLN A 368 6.13 -17.72 7.94
C GLN A 368 5.30 -18.69 7.07
N VAL A 369 4.20 -18.25 6.46
CA VAL A 369 3.42 -19.09 5.53
C VAL A 369 4.18 -19.33 4.23
N VAL A 370 4.96 -18.34 3.79
CA VAL A 370 5.69 -18.38 2.53
C VAL A 370 7.20 -18.59 2.72
N ASP A 371 7.61 -19.06 3.90
CA ASP A 371 8.99 -19.40 4.28
C ASP A 371 9.99 -18.23 4.17
N LEU A 372 9.54 -17.01 4.50
CA LEU A 372 10.39 -15.82 4.57
C LEU A 372 10.79 -15.51 6.01
N PRO A 373 12.08 -15.22 6.27
CA PRO A 373 12.55 -14.83 7.59
C PRO A 373 12.15 -13.39 7.94
N VAL A 374 12.20 -13.04 9.22
CA VAL A 374 11.79 -11.71 9.73
C VAL A 374 12.76 -10.60 9.31
N ASP A 375 13.99 -10.95 8.97
CA ASP A 375 15.04 -10.08 8.45
C ASP A 375 15.20 -10.19 6.92
N TRP A 376 14.18 -10.69 6.21
CA TRP A 376 14.20 -10.76 4.74
C TRP A 376 14.41 -9.36 4.16
N LEU A 377 15.51 -9.19 3.40
CA LEU A 377 15.96 -7.95 2.76
C LEU A 377 16.69 -6.93 3.68
N GLN A 378 17.13 -7.32 4.88
CA GLN A 378 17.95 -6.47 5.77
C GLN A 378 19.45 -6.58 5.56
#